data_AF-A0A4R5C1Y8-F1
#
_entry.id   AF-A0A4R5C1Y8-F1
#
_cell.length_a   1.000
_cell.length_b   1.000
_cell.length_c   1.000
_cell.angle_alpha   90.00
_cell.angle_beta   90.00
_cell.angle_gamma   90.00
#
_symmetry.space_group_name_H-M   'P 1'
#
loop_
_entity.id
_entity.type
_entity.pdbx_description
1 polymer ?
#
loop_
_entity_poly.entity_id
_entity_poly.type
_entity_poly.pdbx_seq_one_letter_code
_entity_poly.pdbx_strand_id
1 'polypeptide(L)'
;MKQILTILFFMTVTLNVFAQTPEKMSYQAIIRATDNTLISNSNVSLKIIIHQGAVNGTVVYQETHTVITNNNGLVSLEIGTGNVVIGKFSNITWQTGVFFIETQVDVKGGANYNIIGISQLLSVPYALHAKTADKIVGANPFKAQIVPFVTSRNIASTDINNTIECTTSATLTLTSNFAAMLVGDTINLEAHNGAVLTIQAGSGVSINYTSNGTALFSSKTGNVKFGLLRKSGQNTYIISGQ
;
A
#
# COMPACT_ATOMS: atom_id res chain seq x y z
N MET A 1 -30.26 10.79 26.80
CA MET A 1 -30.47 9.37 26.42
C MET A 1 -30.21 9.10 24.94
N LYS A 2 -30.79 9.85 23.98
CA LYS A 2 -30.59 9.62 22.53
C LYS A 2 -29.12 9.67 22.08
N GLN A 3 -28.33 10.64 22.54
CA GLN A 3 -26.91 10.76 22.15
C GLN A 3 -26.00 9.69 22.75
N ILE A 4 -26.31 9.19 23.95
CA ILE A 4 -25.58 8.07 24.58
C ILE A 4 -25.81 6.78 23.78
N LEU A 5 -27.04 6.55 23.33
CA LEU A 5 -27.37 5.40 22.48
C LEU A 5 -26.65 5.47 21.13
N THR A 6 -26.52 6.65 20.53
CA THR A 6 -25.80 6.85 19.27
C THR A 6 -24.29 6.62 19.40
N ILE A 7 -23.68 7.08 20.50
CA ILE A 7 -22.26 6.83 20.79
C ILE A 7 -22.00 5.34 21.02
N LEU A 8 -22.88 4.68 21.78
CA LEU A 8 -22.77 3.24 22.05
C LEU A 8 -22.93 2.40 20.76
N PHE A 9 -23.81 2.82 19.85
CA PHE A 9 -23.99 2.20 18.53
C PHE A 9 -22.79 2.39 17.60
N PHE A 10 -22.13 3.56 17.63
CA PHE A 10 -20.89 3.76 16.86
C PHE A 10 -19.71 2.97 17.43
N MET A 11 -19.66 2.75 18.75
CA MET A 11 -18.59 2.01 19.42
C MET A 11 -18.68 0.49 19.19
N THR A 12 -19.88 -0.06 18.93
CA THR A 12 -20.05 -1.48 18.59
C THR A 12 -19.74 -1.79 17.12
N VAL A 13 -19.81 -0.81 16.22
CA VAL A 13 -19.47 -0.98 14.78
C VAL A 13 -17.94 -1.03 14.56
N THR A 14 -17.13 -0.51 15.48
CA THR A 14 -15.65 -0.51 15.37
C THR A 14 -14.97 -1.78 15.88
N LEU A 15 -15.73 -2.75 16.40
CA LEU A 15 -15.15 -3.97 16.97
C LEU A 15 -15.21 -5.10 15.93
N ASN A 16 -14.03 -5.54 15.51
CA ASN A 16 -13.73 -6.73 14.69
C ASN A 16 -13.64 -6.52 13.17
N VAL A 17 -12.68 -5.69 12.74
CA VAL A 17 -12.06 -5.89 11.42
C VAL A 17 -10.66 -6.48 11.63
N PHE A 18 -10.57 -7.81 11.78
CA PHE A 18 -9.30 -8.51 11.67
C PHE A 18 -9.00 -8.74 10.18
N ALA A 19 -8.42 -7.74 9.53
CA ALA A 19 -7.96 -7.86 8.14
C ALA A 19 -6.56 -8.49 8.04
N GLN A 20 -6.04 -9.07 9.14
CA GLN A 20 -4.74 -9.73 9.11
C GLN A 20 -4.83 -11.00 8.26
N THR A 21 -3.99 -11.07 7.24
CA THR A 21 -3.84 -12.27 6.42
C THR A 21 -3.36 -13.40 7.31
N PRO A 22 -3.86 -14.64 7.13
CA PRO A 22 -3.36 -15.77 7.88
C PRO A 22 -1.84 -15.88 7.76
N GLU A 23 -1.14 -15.98 8.89
CA GLU A 23 0.33 -16.11 8.96
C GLU A 23 0.76 -17.57 8.69
N LYS A 24 0.24 -18.13 7.60
CA LYS A 24 0.50 -19.50 7.16
C LYS A 24 0.28 -19.67 5.67
N MET A 25 0.89 -20.69 5.06
CA MET A 25 0.72 -21.02 3.65
C MET A 25 0.48 -22.53 3.44
N SER A 26 -0.41 -22.89 2.52
CA SER A 26 -0.62 -24.29 2.17
C SER A 26 0.58 -24.85 1.41
N TYR A 27 0.98 -26.08 1.74
CA TYR A 27 2.06 -26.80 1.08
C TYR A 27 1.68 -28.26 0.83
N GLN A 28 2.03 -28.76 -0.35
CA GLN A 28 1.80 -30.15 -0.74
C GLN A 28 3.05 -30.70 -1.41
N ALA A 29 3.37 -31.95 -1.10
CA ALA A 29 4.50 -32.65 -1.71
C ALA A 29 4.21 -34.13 -1.84
N ILE A 30 4.76 -34.75 -2.89
CA ILE A 30 4.74 -36.21 -3.07
C ILE A 30 6.08 -36.75 -2.59
N ILE A 31 6.05 -37.70 -1.65
CA ILE A 31 7.23 -38.28 -1.06
C ILE A 31 7.57 -39.59 -1.77
N ARG A 32 8.79 -39.66 -2.29
CA ARG A 32 9.35 -40.84 -2.94
C ARG A 32 10.63 -41.28 -2.27
N ALA A 33 10.87 -42.58 -2.20
CA ALA A 33 12.17 -43.13 -1.81
C ALA A 33 13.21 -42.95 -2.93
N THR A 34 14.47 -43.28 -2.62
CA THR A 34 15.61 -43.19 -3.57
C THR A 34 15.43 -44.07 -4.80
N ASP A 35 14.70 -45.18 -4.68
CA ASP A 35 14.32 -46.07 -5.78
C ASP A 35 13.08 -45.58 -6.55
N ASN A 36 12.61 -44.36 -6.27
CA ASN A 36 11.44 -43.70 -6.85
C ASN A 36 10.10 -44.36 -6.48
N THR A 37 10.08 -45.28 -5.51
CA THR A 37 8.83 -45.84 -4.96
C THR A 37 8.08 -44.80 -4.12
N LEU A 38 6.75 -44.85 -4.13
CA LEU A 38 5.92 -43.97 -3.32
C LEU A 38 5.97 -44.39 -1.85
N ILE A 39 6.25 -43.44 -0.97
CA ILE A 39 6.11 -43.64 0.48
C ILE A 39 4.64 -43.40 0.83
N SER A 40 3.80 -44.43 0.74
CA SER A 40 2.35 -44.31 0.97
C SER A 40 1.95 -44.75 2.37
N ASN A 41 0.90 -44.13 2.93
CA ASN A 41 0.29 -44.48 4.23
C ASN A 41 1.31 -44.61 5.38
N SER A 42 2.37 -43.79 5.35
CA SER A 42 3.52 -43.91 6.24
C SER A 42 3.72 -42.63 7.04
N ASN A 43 4.11 -42.75 8.31
CA ASN A 43 4.47 -41.62 9.14
C ASN A 43 5.85 -41.09 8.76
N VAL A 44 5.90 -39.83 8.34
CA VAL A 44 7.13 -39.16 7.89
C VAL A 44 7.33 -37.87 8.68
N SER A 45 8.59 -37.47 8.86
CA SER A 45 8.93 -36.16 9.42
C SER A 45 9.37 -35.24 8.29
N LEU A 46 8.83 -34.03 8.26
CA LEU A 46 9.25 -32.98 7.35
C LEU A 46 9.89 -31.85 8.15
N LYS A 47 10.94 -31.27 7.57
CA LYS A 47 11.51 -30.00 8.01
C LYS A 47 11.38 -29.01 6.86
N ILE A 48 10.77 -27.87 7.15
CA ILE A 48 10.61 -26.77 6.20
C ILE A 48 11.57 -25.66 6.61
N ILE A 49 12.37 -25.18 5.67
CA ILE A 49 13.34 -24.12 5.85
C ILE A 49 13.10 -23.07 4.79
N ILE A 50 13.08 -21.79 5.18
CA ILE A 50 12.93 -20.66 4.27
C ILE A 50 14.26 -19.92 4.22
N HIS A 51 14.83 -19.84 3.02
CA HIS A 51 16.05 -19.09 2.72
C HIS A 51 15.71 -17.77 2.04
N GLN A 52 16.42 -16.71 2.39
CA GLN A 52 16.34 -15.41 1.72
C GLN A 52 17.52 -15.19 0.78
N GLY A 53 17.26 -14.63 -0.40
CA GLY A 53 18.26 -14.16 -1.37
C GLY A 53 18.76 -15.22 -2.36
N ALA A 54 19.07 -16.43 -1.89
CA ALA A 54 19.56 -17.53 -2.74
C ALA A 54 19.13 -18.90 -2.19
N VAL A 55 19.29 -19.96 -3.00
CA VAL A 55 18.97 -21.36 -2.66
C VAL A 55 19.58 -21.78 -1.31
N ASN A 56 20.84 -21.40 -1.07
CA ASN A 56 21.56 -21.64 0.20
C ASN A 56 21.78 -20.33 0.98
N GLY A 57 20.85 -19.38 0.84
CA GLY A 57 20.92 -18.08 1.50
C GLY A 57 20.65 -18.17 3.00
N THR A 58 20.53 -17.02 3.65
CA THR A 58 20.25 -16.93 5.09
C THR A 58 18.93 -17.61 5.43
N VAL A 59 18.95 -18.51 6.42
CA VAL A 59 17.74 -19.12 6.97
C VAL A 59 17.00 -18.08 7.80
N VAL A 60 15.81 -17.68 7.34
CA VAL A 60 14.96 -16.71 8.04
C VAL A 60 13.86 -17.38 8.86
N TYR A 61 13.53 -18.63 8.54
CA TYR A 61 12.52 -19.40 9.24
C TYR A 61 12.74 -20.91 9.06
N GLN A 62 12.45 -21.68 10.11
CA GLN A 62 12.49 -23.13 10.08
C GLN A 62 11.42 -23.72 11.02
N GLU A 63 10.72 -24.75 10.56
CA GLU A 63 9.78 -25.54 11.37
C GLU A 63 9.82 -27.03 11.01
N THR A 64 9.24 -27.85 11.88
CA THR A 64 9.12 -29.30 11.68
C THR A 64 7.68 -29.78 11.80
N HIS A 65 7.36 -30.83 11.04
CA HIS A 65 6.05 -31.47 10.97
C HIS A 65 6.19 -32.99 11.05
N THR A 66 5.21 -33.64 11.65
CA THR A 66 5.04 -35.10 11.60
C THR A 66 3.70 -35.38 10.96
N VAL A 67 3.70 -36.02 9.78
CA VAL A 67 2.50 -36.22 8.96
C VAL A 67 2.47 -37.62 8.39
N ILE A 68 1.28 -38.07 8.01
CA ILE A 68 1.07 -39.36 7.36
C ILE A 68 0.82 -39.11 5.88
N THR A 69 1.59 -39.76 5.01
CA THR A 69 1.36 -39.72 3.56
C THR A 69 0.07 -40.45 3.19
N ASN A 70 -0.65 -40.02 2.16
CA ASN A 70 -1.81 -40.78 1.66
C ASN A 70 -1.38 -41.94 0.74
N ASN A 71 -2.35 -42.63 0.13
CA ASN A 71 -2.10 -43.75 -0.80
C ASN A 71 -1.24 -43.37 -2.02
N ASN A 72 -1.19 -42.10 -2.39
CA ASN A 72 -0.41 -41.57 -3.50
C ASN A 72 0.94 -40.97 -3.05
N GLY A 73 1.35 -41.20 -1.80
CA GLY A 73 2.55 -40.61 -1.21
C GLY A 73 2.46 -39.09 -0.98
N LEU A 74 1.28 -38.49 -1.07
CA LEU A 74 1.08 -37.06 -0.90
C LEU A 74 1.01 -36.69 0.58
N VAL A 75 1.70 -35.61 0.95
CA VAL A 75 1.50 -34.87 2.20
C VAL A 75 0.82 -33.54 1.91
N SER A 76 -0.03 -33.08 2.84
CA SER A 76 -0.64 -31.76 2.81
C SER A 76 -0.49 -31.14 4.19
N LEU A 77 0.11 -29.96 4.27
CA LEU A 77 0.36 -29.24 5.53
C LEU A 77 0.22 -27.73 5.34
N GLU A 78 0.20 -27.01 6.45
CA GLU A 78 0.20 -25.55 6.49
C GLU A 78 1.53 -25.07 7.08
N ILE A 79 2.38 -24.47 6.26
CA ILE A 79 3.64 -23.90 6.73
C ILE A 79 3.33 -22.70 7.62
N GLY A 80 4.00 -22.58 8.76
CA GLY A 80 3.72 -21.56 9.78
C GLY A 80 2.95 -22.11 11.00
N THR A 81 2.50 -23.37 10.94
CA THR A 81 1.75 -24.04 12.02
C THR A 81 2.51 -25.19 12.67
N GLY A 82 3.71 -25.51 12.19
CA GLY A 82 4.53 -26.60 12.70
C GLY A 82 5.26 -26.24 13.99
N ASN A 83 6.12 -27.16 14.44
CA ASN A 83 7.01 -26.91 15.56
C ASN A 83 8.17 -26.02 15.09
N VAL A 84 8.11 -24.73 15.43
CA VAL A 84 9.11 -23.73 15.04
C VAL A 84 10.46 -24.03 15.68
N VAL A 85 11.51 -24.07 14.87
CA VAL A 85 12.90 -24.27 15.29
C VAL A 85 13.69 -22.96 15.21
N ILE A 86 13.47 -22.15 14.16
CA ILE A 86 14.15 -20.87 13.94
C ILE A 86 13.15 -19.81 13.49
N GLY A 87 13.30 -18.60 14.04
CA GLY A 87 12.56 -17.42 13.60
C GLY A 87 11.09 -17.40 14.03
N LYS A 88 10.32 -16.51 13.41
CA LYS A 88 8.86 -16.42 13.52
C LYS A 88 8.30 -16.12 12.14
N PHE A 89 7.29 -16.87 11.69
CA PHE A 89 6.75 -16.74 10.34
C PHE A 89 6.24 -15.32 10.03
N SER A 90 5.62 -14.68 11.03
CA SER A 90 5.12 -13.30 10.97
C SER A 90 6.20 -12.22 10.84
N ASN A 91 7.44 -12.53 11.25
CA ASN A 91 8.55 -11.58 11.18
C ASN A 91 9.28 -11.60 9.82
N ILE A 92 8.92 -12.51 8.91
CA ILE A 92 9.54 -12.60 7.59
C ILE A 92 9.10 -11.37 6.78
N THR A 93 10.07 -10.55 6.34
CA THR A 93 9.82 -9.37 5.50
C THR A 93 9.68 -9.79 4.04
N TRP A 94 8.52 -10.35 3.71
CA TRP A 94 8.17 -10.85 2.37
C TRP A 94 8.25 -9.78 1.26
N GLN A 95 8.23 -8.49 1.60
CA GLN A 95 8.32 -7.40 0.62
C GLN A 95 9.71 -7.26 -0.01
N THR A 96 10.74 -7.82 0.64
CA THR A 96 12.15 -7.58 0.28
C THR A 96 12.86 -8.86 -0.11
N GLY A 97 13.07 -9.03 -1.41
CA GLY A 97 13.95 -10.06 -1.97
C GLY A 97 13.24 -11.32 -2.46
N VAL A 98 14.05 -12.26 -2.95
CA VAL A 98 13.61 -13.59 -3.38
C VAL A 98 13.72 -14.57 -2.22
N PHE A 99 12.79 -15.52 -2.14
CA PHE A 99 12.78 -16.55 -1.10
C PHE A 99 12.77 -17.95 -1.71
N PHE A 100 13.37 -18.90 -1.01
CA PHE A 100 13.41 -20.31 -1.38
C PHE A 100 12.89 -21.15 -0.24
N ILE A 101 12.14 -22.19 -0.56
CA ILE A 101 11.68 -23.20 0.37
C ILE A 101 12.51 -24.47 0.17
N GLU A 102 13.22 -24.86 1.22
CA GLU A 102 13.87 -26.15 1.34
C GLU A 102 13.00 -27.08 2.19
N THR A 103 12.75 -28.27 1.67
CA THR A 103 12.00 -29.33 2.33
C THR A 103 12.92 -30.52 2.52
N GLN A 104 13.13 -30.90 3.78
CA GLN A 104 13.86 -32.12 4.13
C GLN A 104 12.91 -33.18 4.69
N VAL A 105 13.12 -34.46 4.37
CA VAL A 105 12.21 -35.55 4.76
C VAL A 105 12.96 -36.73 5.38
N ASP A 106 12.45 -37.20 6.52
CA ASP A 106 12.76 -38.52 7.09
C ASP A 106 11.55 -39.45 6.90
N VAL A 107 11.73 -40.45 6.04
CA VAL A 107 10.67 -41.42 5.68
C VAL A 107 10.31 -42.37 6.82
N LYS A 108 11.12 -42.44 7.88
CA LYS A 108 10.86 -43.23 9.09
C LYS A 108 10.25 -42.40 10.22
N GLY A 109 10.01 -41.10 9.99
CA GLY A 109 9.44 -40.20 11.00
C GLY A 109 10.41 -39.78 12.10
N GLY A 110 11.71 -40.00 11.93
CA GLY A 110 12.75 -39.57 12.85
C GLY A 110 13.31 -38.17 12.51
N ALA A 111 14.57 -37.94 12.88
CA ALA A 111 15.31 -36.70 12.60
C ALA A 111 16.44 -36.88 11.57
N ASN A 112 16.49 -38.04 10.90
CA ASN A 112 17.48 -38.34 9.86
C ASN A 112 16.88 -37.96 8.51
N TYR A 113 17.06 -36.70 8.14
CA TYR A 113 16.50 -36.16 6.90
C TYR A 113 17.40 -36.49 5.71
N ASN A 114 16.90 -37.31 4.79
CA ASN A 114 17.70 -37.92 3.71
C ASN A 114 17.31 -37.41 2.33
N ILE A 115 16.07 -36.94 2.19
CA ILE A 115 15.53 -36.39 0.96
C ILE A 115 15.47 -34.89 1.13
N ILE A 116 16.08 -34.15 0.21
CA ILE A 116 16.12 -32.68 0.23
C ILE A 116 15.61 -32.17 -1.13
N GLY A 117 14.66 -31.25 -1.11
CA GLY A 117 14.20 -30.53 -2.29
C GLY A 117 14.16 -29.04 -2.00
N ILE A 118 14.69 -28.23 -2.91
CA ILE A 118 14.67 -26.76 -2.78
C ILE A 118 13.98 -26.16 -4.01
N SER A 119 13.07 -25.23 -3.78
CA SER A 119 12.39 -24.49 -4.86
C SER A 119 12.22 -23.02 -4.50
N GLN A 120 12.11 -22.16 -5.50
CA GLN A 120 11.86 -20.74 -5.28
C GLN A 120 10.37 -20.51 -4.94
N LEU A 121 10.10 -19.65 -3.96
CA LEU A 121 8.76 -19.14 -3.70
C LEU A 121 8.42 -18.06 -4.73
N LEU A 122 7.40 -18.33 -5.55
CA LEU A 122 6.86 -17.39 -6.53
C LEU A 122 5.53 -16.82 -6.04
N SER A 123 5.21 -15.59 -6.45
CA SER A 123 3.94 -14.96 -6.13
C SER A 123 2.77 -15.70 -6.80
N VAL A 124 1.70 -15.91 -6.03
CA VAL A 124 0.41 -16.41 -6.55
C VAL A 124 -0.45 -15.25 -7.08
N PRO A 125 -1.46 -15.49 -7.96
CA PRO A 125 -2.26 -14.42 -8.56
C PRO A 125 -2.92 -13.45 -7.55
N TYR A 126 -3.38 -13.95 -6.39
CA TYR A 126 -3.95 -13.11 -5.33
C TYR A 126 -2.90 -12.17 -4.71
N ALA A 127 -1.67 -12.68 -4.48
CA ALA A 127 -0.55 -11.86 -4.00
C ALA A 127 -0.09 -10.83 -5.03
N LEU A 128 -0.16 -11.14 -6.33
CA LEU A 128 0.10 -10.17 -7.40
C LEU A 128 -0.94 -9.04 -7.43
N HIS A 129 -2.21 -9.35 -7.14
CA HIS A 129 -3.26 -8.34 -7.02
C HIS A 129 -3.08 -7.46 -5.76
N ALA A 130 -2.51 -7.99 -4.67
CA ALA A 130 -2.17 -7.20 -3.49
C ALA A 130 -1.11 -6.11 -3.74
N LYS A 131 -0.29 -6.21 -4.80
CA LYS A 131 0.62 -5.13 -5.24
C LYS A 131 -0.11 -3.82 -5.56
N THR A 132 -1.39 -3.90 -5.91
CA THR A 132 -2.24 -2.72 -6.15
C THR A 132 -2.57 -1.98 -4.84
N ALA A 133 -2.53 -2.66 -3.69
CA ALA A 133 -2.75 -2.07 -2.36
C ALA A 133 -1.49 -1.38 -1.79
N ASP A 134 -0.28 -1.81 -2.17
CA ASP A 134 0.97 -1.11 -1.82
C ASP A 134 1.02 0.33 -2.36
N LYS A 135 0.25 0.63 -3.41
CA LYS A 135 0.06 2.00 -3.92
C LYS A 135 -0.67 2.93 -2.95
N ILE A 136 -1.31 2.41 -1.90
CA ILE A 136 -2.06 3.21 -0.92
C ILE A 136 -1.29 3.34 0.41
N VAL A 137 -0.34 2.46 0.72
CA VAL A 137 0.35 2.41 2.04
C VAL A 137 1.86 2.68 1.97
N GLY A 138 2.45 2.84 0.78
CA GLY A 138 3.87 3.16 0.62
C GLY A 138 4.23 4.61 1.03
N ALA A 139 4.87 4.78 2.18
CA ALA A 139 5.82 5.85 2.61
C ALA A 139 5.57 7.33 2.27
N ASN A 140 4.39 7.74 1.80
CA ASN A 140 3.93 9.13 1.84
C ASN A 140 2.42 9.14 1.52
N PRO A 141 1.51 9.12 2.51
CA PRO A 141 0.10 9.38 2.23
C PRO A 141 -0.02 10.84 1.80
N PHE A 142 0.11 11.12 0.49
CA PHE A 142 -0.03 12.42 -0.19
C PHE A 142 -0.08 13.63 0.76
N LYS A 143 1.01 13.88 1.49
CA LYS A 143 1.07 15.06 2.34
C LYS A 143 1.29 16.24 1.43
N ALA A 144 0.32 17.16 1.41
CA ALA A 144 0.45 18.42 0.71
C ALA A 144 1.78 19.08 1.10
N GLN A 145 2.57 19.43 0.09
CA GLN A 145 3.76 20.24 0.23
C GLN A 145 3.39 21.72 0.19
N ILE A 146 4.23 22.56 0.81
CA ILE A 146 4.15 24.01 0.62
C ILE A 146 4.91 24.37 -0.65
N VAL A 147 4.23 25.00 -1.59
CA VAL A 147 4.78 25.52 -2.85
C VAL A 147 4.88 27.04 -2.71
N PRO A 148 6.10 27.58 -2.55
CA PRO A 148 6.29 29.03 -2.48
C PRO A 148 5.80 29.73 -3.74
N PHE A 149 5.05 30.81 -3.57
CA PHE A 149 4.46 31.57 -4.66
C PHE A 149 4.76 33.06 -4.49
N VAL A 150 5.83 33.51 -5.15
CA VAL A 150 6.35 34.88 -5.00
C VAL A 150 6.26 35.71 -6.29
N THR A 151 5.95 35.06 -7.40
CA THR A 151 5.86 35.69 -8.73
C THR A 151 4.70 35.11 -9.51
N SER A 152 4.02 35.94 -10.31
CA SER A 152 2.93 35.49 -11.18
C SER A 152 3.40 34.41 -12.17
N ARG A 153 2.60 33.35 -12.31
CA ARG A 153 2.85 32.26 -13.26
C ARG A 153 1.57 31.49 -13.60
N ASN A 154 1.66 30.65 -14.62
CA ASN A 154 0.62 29.68 -14.92
C ASN A 154 0.58 28.55 -13.88
N ILE A 155 -0.57 27.89 -13.78
CA ILE A 155 -0.75 26.66 -13.01
C ILE A 155 0.24 25.58 -13.49
N ALA A 156 0.82 24.84 -12.54
CA ALA A 156 1.80 23.79 -12.79
C ALA A 156 1.35 22.47 -12.14
N SER A 157 1.84 21.34 -12.66
CA SER A 157 1.50 20.01 -12.10
C SER A 157 1.95 19.86 -10.65
N THR A 158 2.98 20.59 -10.25
CA THR A 158 3.47 20.66 -8.87
C THR A 158 2.52 21.34 -7.90
N ASP A 159 1.50 22.06 -8.38
CA ASP A 159 0.51 22.71 -7.50
C ASP A 159 -0.58 21.72 -7.04
N ILE A 160 -0.80 20.66 -7.81
CA ILE A 160 -1.91 19.73 -7.62
C ILE A 160 -1.72 18.97 -6.30
N ASN A 161 -2.78 18.97 -5.49
CA ASN A 161 -2.85 18.37 -4.16
C ASN A 161 -1.82 18.95 -3.16
N ASN A 162 -1.33 20.17 -3.43
CA ASN A 162 -0.40 20.92 -2.58
C ASN A 162 -1.00 22.26 -2.14
N THR A 163 -0.25 22.99 -1.31
CA THR A 163 -0.60 24.34 -0.85
C THR A 163 0.25 25.37 -1.57
N ILE A 164 -0.39 26.31 -2.25
CA ILE A 164 0.27 27.51 -2.79
C ILE A 164 0.37 28.56 -1.68
N GLU A 165 1.59 28.90 -1.28
CA GLU A 165 1.88 29.90 -0.26
C GLU A 165 2.30 31.22 -0.92
N CYS A 166 1.35 32.13 -1.05
CA CYS A 166 1.58 33.45 -1.61
C CYS A 166 2.05 34.43 -0.55
N THR A 167 3.35 34.75 -0.56
CA THR A 167 3.97 35.71 0.37
C THR A 167 4.25 37.07 -0.27
N THR A 168 4.10 37.17 -1.59
CA THR A 168 4.20 38.42 -2.36
C THR A 168 3.06 38.47 -3.36
N SER A 169 2.35 39.60 -3.43
CA SER A 169 1.16 39.71 -4.27
C SER A 169 1.44 39.31 -5.72
N ALA A 170 0.73 38.27 -6.19
CA ALA A 170 1.01 37.59 -7.45
C ALA A 170 -0.25 36.94 -8.01
N THR A 171 -0.22 36.64 -9.31
CA THR A 171 -1.33 36.02 -10.04
C THR A 171 -1.01 34.60 -10.48
N LEU A 172 -1.84 33.64 -10.09
CA LEU A 172 -1.86 32.29 -10.65
C LEU A 172 -2.87 32.25 -11.81
N THR A 173 -2.38 31.97 -13.02
CA THR A 173 -3.25 31.86 -14.20
C THR A 173 -3.62 30.40 -14.48
N LEU A 174 -4.92 30.11 -14.50
CA LEU A 174 -5.47 28.82 -14.90
C LEU A 174 -5.53 28.74 -16.42
N THR A 175 -4.72 27.87 -17.03
CA THR A 175 -4.64 27.73 -18.48
C THR A 175 -5.69 26.77 -19.02
N SER A 176 -6.14 26.98 -20.26
CA SER A 176 -7.00 26.02 -20.94
C SER A 176 -6.25 24.72 -21.21
N ASN A 177 -7.01 23.62 -21.29
CA ASN A 177 -6.53 22.27 -21.57
C ASN A 177 -5.41 21.78 -20.63
N PHE A 178 -5.41 22.24 -19.37
CA PHE A 178 -4.51 21.75 -18.33
C PHE A 178 -4.90 20.31 -17.92
N ALA A 179 -4.40 19.33 -18.67
CA ALA A 179 -4.73 17.90 -18.53
C ALA A 179 -4.08 17.23 -17.31
N ALA A 180 -3.05 17.84 -16.72
CA ALA A 180 -2.37 17.30 -15.55
C ALA A 180 -3.27 17.25 -14.31
N MET A 181 -4.21 18.19 -14.18
CA MET A 181 -5.18 18.20 -13.09
C MET A 181 -6.46 17.49 -13.54
N LEU A 182 -6.86 16.45 -12.83
CA LEU A 182 -8.05 15.65 -13.08
C LEU A 182 -9.26 16.24 -12.34
N VAL A 183 -10.48 15.88 -12.77
CA VAL A 183 -11.70 16.30 -12.07
C VAL A 183 -11.68 15.74 -10.65
N GLY A 184 -11.83 16.61 -9.66
CA GLY A 184 -11.75 16.26 -8.24
C GLY A 184 -10.42 16.66 -7.59
N ASP A 185 -9.34 16.84 -8.35
CA ASP A 185 -8.07 17.34 -7.81
C ASP A 185 -8.24 18.73 -7.21
N THR A 186 -7.41 19.03 -6.21
CA THR A 186 -7.49 20.26 -5.42
C THR A 186 -6.16 21.00 -5.35
N ILE A 187 -6.21 22.28 -5.02
CA ILE A 187 -5.06 23.11 -4.64
C ILE A 187 -5.50 23.95 -3.45
N ASN A 188 -4.76 23.89 -2.34
CA ASN A 188 -4.97 24.81 -1.22
C ASN A 188 -4.33 26.16 -1.56
N LEU A 189 -5.02 27.23 -1.26
CA LEU A 189 -4.60 28.59 -1.59
C LEU A 189 -4.38 29.37 -0.31
N GLU A 190 -3.23 30.00 -0.16
CA GLU A 190 -2.93 30.83 1.00
C GLU A 190 -2.29 32.15 0.56
N ALA A 191 -2.85 33.27 1.04
CA ALA A 191 -2.21 34.57 0.97
C ALA A 191 -1.74 34.98 2.36
N HIS A 192 -0.47 35.36 2.49
CA HIS A 192 0.21 35.56 3.77
C HIS A 192 0.56 37.02 4.00
N ASN A 193 0.45 37.46 5.25
CA ASN A 193 1.08 38.68 5.77
C ASN A 193 0.89 39.95 4.91
N GLY A 194 -0.33 40.19 4.43
CA GLY A 194 -0.64 41.36 3.60
C GLY A 194 -0.54 41.15 2.09
N ALA A 195 -0.11 39.96 1.63
CA ALA A 195 -0.11 39.62 0.21
C ALA A 195 -1.54 39.45 -0.34
N VAL A 196 -1.65 39.64 -1.65
CA VAL A 196 -2.86 39.35 -2.44
C VAL A 196 -2.55 38.25 -3.45
N LEU A 197 -3.15 37.08 -3.27
CA LEU A 197 -3.12 36.03 -4.28
C LEU A 197 -4.32 36.19 -5.21
N THR A 198 -4.04 36.43 -6.49
CA THR A 198 -5.07 36.49 -7.54
C THR A 198 -5.09 35.17 -8.29
N ILE A 199 -6.25 34.54 -8.40
CA ILE A 199 -6.46 33.40 -9.30
C ILE A 199 -7.21 33.91 -10.52
N GLN A 200 -6.61 33.76 -11.70
CA GLN A 200 -7.15 34.29 -12.94
C GLN A 200 -7.43 33.14 -13.91
N ALA A 201 -8.66 33.03 -14.40
CA ALA A 201 -8.95 32.16 -15.53
C ALA A 201 -8.38 32.76 -16.82
N GLY A 202 -7.60 31.96 -17.55
CA GLY A 202 -7.21 32.27 -18.92
C GLY A 202 -8.37 32.09 -19.91
N SER A 203 -8.11 32.39 -21.18
CA SER A 203 -9.12 32.29 -22.24
C SER A 203 -9.72 30.88 -22.32
N GLY A 204 -11.05 30.81 -22.31
CA GLY A 204 -11.79 29.54 -22.38
C GLY A 204 -11.82 28.75 -21.08
N VAL A 205 -11.37 29.34 -19.96
CA VAL A 205 -11.45 28.77 -18.61
C VAL A 205 -12.52 29.51 -17.81
N SER A 206 -13.26 28.78 -16.95
CA SER A 206 -14.21 29.39 -16.02
C SER A 206 -13.86 29.09 -14.56
N ILE A 207 -14.13 30.08 -13.70
CA ILE A 207 -14.07 29.98 -12.25
C ILE A 207 -15.47 30.30 -11.73
N ASN A 208 -16.04 29.43 -10.89
CA ASN A 208 -17.37 29.63 -10.29
C ASN A 208 -18.43 30.03 -11.33
N TYR A 209 -18.49 29.25 -12.43
CA TYR A 209 -19.42 29.46 -13.55
C TYR A 209 -19.22 30.76 -14.34
N THR A 210 -18.18 31.54 -14.05
CA THR A 210 -17.85 32.79 -14.73
C THR A 210 -16.69 32.57 -15.71
N SER A 211 -16.94 32.78 -17.00
CA SER A 211 -15.92 32.71 -18.05
C SER A 211 -14.88 33.81 -17.85
N ASN A 212 -13.58 33.47 -17.94
CA ASN A 212 -12.46 34.37 -17.64
C ASN A 212 -12.56 35.01 -16.24
N GLY A 213 -13.21 34.32 -15.30
CA GLY A 213 -13.39 34.78 -13.93
C GLY A 213 -12.07 34.98 -13.18
N THR A 214 -12.17 35.71 -12.07
CA THR A 214 -11.05 36.01 -11.18
C THR A 214 -11.50 35.78 -9.74
N ALA A 215 -10.59 35.29 -8.89
CA ALA A 215 -10.77 35.22 -7.44
C ALA A 215 -9.59 35.91 -6.75
N LEU A 216 -9.85 36.63 -5.66
CA LEU A 216 -8.84 37.35 -4.90
C LEU A 216 -8.81 36.86 -3.46
N PHE A 217 -7.62 36.56 -2.96
CA PHE A 217 -7.34 36.24 -1.57
C PHE A 217 -6.45 37.32 -1.01
N SER A 218 -7.06 38.32 -0.36
CA SER A 218 -6.34 39.44 0.24
C SER A 218 -6.13 39.18 1.73
N SER A 219 -4.87 39.07 2.14
CA SER A 219 -4.52 38.97 3.55
C SER A 219 -4.25 40.34 4.17
N LYS A 220 -4.32 40.42 5.50
CA LYS A 220 -3.81 41.57 6.28
C LYS A 220 -2.44 41.19 6.86
N THR A 221 -1.61 42.19 7.16
CA THR A 221 -0.36 41.97 7.90
C THR A 221 -0.63 41.20 9.19
N GLY A 222 0.18 40.15 9.45
CA GLY A 222 0.01 39.25 10.58
C GLY A 222 -1.05 38.15 10.42
N ASN A 223 -1.77 38.08 9.28
CA ASN A 223 -2.80 37.08 9.03
C ASN A 223 -2.50 36.21 7.81
N VAL A 224 -3.27 35.12 7.68
CA VAL A 224 -3.33 34.27 6.48
C VAL A 224 -4.77 34.18 6.01
N LYS A 225 -4.98 34.31 4.71
CA LYS A 225 -6.28 34.13 4.05
C LYS A 225 -6.24 32.82 3.27
N PHE A 226 -7.13 31.89 3.63
CA PHE A 226 -7.19 30.53 3.08
C PHE A 226 -8.28 30.39 2.01
N GLY A 227 -8.05 29.49 1.06
CA GLY A 227 -8.98 29.11 0.02
C GLY A 227 -8.73 27.71 -0.50
N LEU A 228 -9.68 27.25 -1.31
CA LEU A 228 -9.58 25.97 -2.01
C LEU A 228 -9.94 26.18 -3.48
N LEU A 229 -9.12 25.68 -4.37
CA LEU A 229 -9.40 25.53 -5.80
C LEU A 229 -9.60 24.05 -6.10
N ARG A 230 -10.69 23.70 -6.78
CA ARG A 230 -10.97 22.33 -7.23
C ARG A 230 -11.34 22.31 -8.70
N LYS A 231 -10.81 21.35 -9.46
CA LYS A 231 -11.24 21.14 -10.85
C LYS A 231 -12.61 20.47 -10.86
N SER A 232 -13.58 21.07 -11.54
CA SER A 232 -14.96 20.56 -11.64
C SER A 232 -15.31 19.97 -13.01
N GLY A 233 -14.49 20.23 -14.03
CA GLY A 233 -14.67 19.72 -15.38
C GLY A 233 -13.56 20.16 -16.32
N GLN A 234 -13.76 19.97 -17.62
CA GLN A 234 -12.82 20.47 -18.63
C GLN A 234 -12.83 22.01 -18.62
N ASN A 235 -11.67 22.62 -18.36
CA ASN A 235 -11.50 24.08 -18.27
C ASN A 235 -12.44 24.77 -17.26
N THR A 236 -12.99 24.04 -16.29
CA THR A 236 -13.86 24.60 -15.27
C THR A 236 -13.36 24.30 -13.87
N TYR A 237 -13.42 25.31 -13.01
CA TYR A 237 -12.91 25.28 -11.66
C TYR A 237 -13.91 25.90 -10.68
N ILE A 238 -13.94 25.37 -9.47
CA ILE A 238 -14.66 25.94 -8.33
C ILE A 238 -13.65 26.45 -7.34
N ILE A 239 -13.85 27.68 -6.87
CA ILE A 239 -13.04 28.32 -5.84
C ILE A 239 -13.92 28.71 -4.66
N SER A 240 -13.43 28.45 -3.45
CA SER A 240 -14.03 28.94 -2.21
C SER A 240 -13.01 29.71 -1.37
N GLY A 241 -13.53 30.50 -0.42
CA GLY A 241 -12.71 31.24 0.54
C GLY A 241 -12.18 32.59 0.04
N GLN A 242 -12.52 33.00 -1.19
CA GLN A 242 -12.25 34.34 -1.75
C GLN A 242 -12.82 35.44 -0.83
#